data_AF-A0A8E0M7K1-F1
#
_entry.id   AF-A0A8E0M7K1-F1
#
_cell.length_a   1.000
_cell.length_b   1.000
_cell.length_c   1.000
_cell.angle_alpha   90.00
_cell.angle_beta   90.00
_cell.angle_gamma   90.00
#
_symmetry.space_group_name_H-M   'P 1'
#
loop_
_entity.id
_entity.type
_entity.pdbx_description
1 polymer ?
#
loop_
_entity_poly.entity_id
_entity_poly.type
_entity_poly.pdbx_seq_one_letter_code
_entity_poly.pdbx_strand_id
1 'polypeptide(L)'
;MKFTPGNCYGIIGANGAGKSTFLKIIQGELTPTTGTVSLSPNERMSSLRQDHFAFDNQTVMNTVLQGWERLYQVMTEKDALYAKPDFSEADGNKAAELEGEFAEMDGWNAESDASQLLRSLGIAESEHQKLMADLPEGEKVKVLLAQ
;
A
#
# COMPACT_ATOMS: atom_id res chain seq x y z
N MET A 1 10.94 22.71 -9.94
CA MET A 1 11.82 21.76 -9.23
C MET A 1 11.63 20.40 -9.90
N LYS A 2 12.68 19.61 -10.12
CA LYS A 2 12.60 18.29 -10.76
C LYS A 2 13.23 17.26 -9.84
N PHE A 3 12.48 16.21 -9.50
CA PHE A 3 13.03 15.04 -8.84
C PHE A 3 13.62 14.12 -9.91
N THR A 4 14.84 13.66 -9.70
CA THR A 4 15.56 12.79 -10.63
C THR A 4 15.75 11.40 -10.02
N PRO A 5 15.65 10.33 -10.83
CA PRO A 5 15.83 8.95 -10.36
C PRO A 5 17.16 8.74 -9.63
N GLY A 6 17.14 7.89 -8.60
CA GLY A 6 18.32 7.51 -7.82
C GLY A 6 18.75 8.51 -6.73
N ASN A 7 18.03 9.62 -6.57
CA ASN A 7 18.36 10.65 -5.56
C ASN A 7 17.44 10.60 -4.35
N CYS A 8 18.02 10.83 -3.16
CA CYS A 8 17.30 11.02 -1.91
C CYS A 8 17.20 12.51 -1.58
N TYR A 9 16.00 12.99 -1.28
CA TYR A 9 15.74 14.40 -0.99
C TYR A 9 15.22 14.57 0.44
N GLY A 10 15.93 15.36 1.24
CA GLY A 10 15.51 15.75 2.58
C GLY A 10 14.78 17.09 2.58
N ILE A 11 13.57 17.12 3.15
CA ILE A 11 12.79 18.36 3.33
C ILE A 11 12.89 18.79 4.78
N ILE A 12 13.56 19.91 5.04
CA ILE A 12 13.78 20.45 6.38
C ILE A 12 13.18 21.85 6.52
N GLY A 13 12.83 22.24 7.75
CA GLY A 13 12.25 23.55 8.06
C GLY A 13 11.49 23.54 9.37
N ALA A 14 11.16 24.72 9.90
CA ALA A 14 10.39 24.86 11.15
C ALA A 14 8.98 24.23 11.06
N ASN A 15 8.35 24.01 12.21
CA ASN A 15 6.93 23.65 12.25
C ASN A 15 6.10 24.79 11.63
N GLY A 16 5.14 24.43 10.76
CA GLY A 16 4.37 25.42 10.00
C GLY A 16 5.02 25.89 8.69
N ALA A 17 6.26 25.49 8.36
CA ALA A 17 6.92 25.86 7.09
C ALA A 17 6.31 25.21 5.83
N GLY A 18 5.19 24.48 5.96
CA GLY A 18 4.49 23.86 4.83
C GLY A 18 5.05 22.51 4.37
N LYS A 19 5.95 21.85 5.11
CA LYS A 19 6.54 20.55 4.74
C LYS A 19 5.48 19.48 4.43
N SER A 20 4.52 19.29 5.34
CA SER A 20 3.43 18.34 5.14
C SER A 20 2.51 18.75 4.00
N THR A 21 2.24 20.05 3.83
CA THR A 21 1.46 20.57 2.71
C THR A 21 2.13 20.28 1.38
N PHE A 22 3.45 20.47 1.30
CA PHE A 22 4.23 20.18 0.10
C PHE A 22 4.19 18.69 -0.28
N LEU A 23 4.34 17.80 0.71
CA LEU A 23 4.22 16.36 0.48
C LEU A 23 2.83 15.98 -0.04
N LYS A 24 1.76 16.53 0.55
CA LYS A 24 0.37 16.32 0.09
C LYS A 24 0.13 16.82 -1.33
N ILE A 25 0.73 17.94 -1.71
CA ILE A 25 0.66 18.47 -3.08
C ILE A 25 1.34 17.52 -4.07
N ILE A 26 2.52 17.00 -3.71
CA ILE A 26 3.26 16.05 -4.56
C ILE A 26 2.50 14.73 -4.71
N GLN A 27 1.84 14.27 -3.64
CA GLN A 27 0.99 13.08 -3.62
C GLN A 27 -0.33 13.26 -4.38
N GLY A 28 -0.67 14.49 -4.80
CA GLY A 28 -1.95 14.79 -5.45
C GLY A 28 -3.14 14.92 -4.49
N GLU A 29 -2.94 14.79 -3.17
CA GLU A 29 -3.98 14.97 -2.16
C GLU A 29 -4.44 16.44 -2.03
N LEU A 30 -3.58 17.39 -2.41
CA LEU A 30 -3.88 18.82 -2.33
C LEU A 30 -3.52 19.51 -3.65
N THR A 31 -4.47 20.24 -4.24
CA THR A 31 -4.21 21.00 -5.46
C THR A 31 -3.35 22.22 -5.14
N PRO A 32 -2.23 22.45 -5.84
CA PRO A 32 -1.40 23.64 -5.63
C PRO A 32 -2.18 24.90 -6.00
N THR A 33 -2.03 25.96 -5.21
CA THR A 33 -2.63 27.27 -5.51
C THR A 33 -2.05 27.90 -6.77
N THR A 34 -0.77 27.62 -7.06
CA THR A 34 -0.05 28.09 -8.24
C THR A 34 0.95 27.04 -8.72
N GLY A 35 1.20 26.97 -10.02
CA GLY A 35 2.11 25.99 -10.63
C GLY A 35 1.44 24.63 -10.88
N THR A 36 2.23 23.65 -11.32
CA THR A 36 1.74 22.30 -11.65
C THR A 36 2.66 21.23 -11.07
N VAL A 37 2.08 20.07 -10.77
CA VAL A 37 2.78 18.84 -10.39
C VAL A 37 2.40 17.78 -11.42
N SER A 38 3.37 17.02 -11.90
CA SER A 38 3.18 15.95 -12.89
C SER A 38 4.08 14.77 -12.55
N LEU A 39 3.52 13.57 -12.53
CA LEU A 39 4.25 12.30 -12.51
C LEU A 39 4.30 11.70 -13.92
N SER A 40 5.37 10.97 -14.23
CA SER A 40 5.44 10.27 -15.52
C SER A 40 4.40 9.13 -15.56
N PRO A 41 3.84 8.77 -16.73
CA PRO A 41 2.74 7.79 -16.82
C PRO A 41 3.00 6.42 -16.20
N ASN A 42 4.26 6.03 -16.04
CA ASN A 42 4.67 4.72 -15.49
C ASN A 42 5.33 4.83 -14.10
N GLU A 43 5.23 5.99 -13.43
CA GLU A 43 5.77 6.17 -12.08
C GLU A 43 4.65 6.05 -11.05
N ARG A 44 4.81 5.13 -10.09
CA ARG A 44 3.94 5.03 -8.91
C ARG A 44 4.54 5.83 -7.76
N MET A 45 3.74 6.66 -7.13
CA MET A 45 4.09 7.34 -5.89
C MET A 45 3.48 6.59 -4.70
N SER A 46 4.33 6.15 -3.77
CA SER A 46 3.90 5.67 -2.46
C SER A 46 4.24 6.70 -1.39
N SER A 47 3.48 6.68 -0.29
CA SER A 47 3.72 7.59 0.83
C SER A 47 3.54 6.86 2.15
N LEU A 48 4.49 7.08 3.07
CA LEU A 48 4.39 6.59 4.43
C LEU A 48 3.58 7.60 5.26
N ARG A 49 2.41 7.18 5.78
CA ARG A 49 1.62 8.00 6.71
C ARG A 49 2.33 8.05 8.07
N GLN A 50 2.27 9.20 8.74
CA GLN A 50 2.89 9.37 10.07
C GLN A 50 2.18 8.58 11.18
N ASP A 51 0.95 8.14 10.96
CA ASP A 51 0.20 7.36 11.94
C ASP A 51 0.52 5.87 11.81
N HIS A 52 1.48 5.42 12.63
CA HIS A 52 1.94 4.04 12.63
C HIS A 52 0.97 3.09 13.34
N PHE A 53 -0.02 3.62 14.09
CA PHE A 53 -0.98 2.83 14.88
C PHE A 53 -2.22 2.42 14.10
N ALA A 54 -2.45 3.01 12.92
CA ALA A 54 -3.61 2.73 12.08
C ALA A 54 -3.73 1.24 11.66
N PHE A 55 -2.66 0.47 11.76
CA PHE A 55 -2.59 -0.92 11.31
C PHE A 55 -2.38 -1.94 12.43
N ASP A 56 -2.42 -1.56 13.72
CA ASP A 56 -2.07 -2.46 14.83
C ASP A 56 -2.86 -3.78 14.85
N ASN A 57 -4.12 -3.77 14.38
CA ASN A 57 -4.98 -4.95 14.30
C ASN A 57 -4.85 -5.74 12.98
N GLN A 58 -3.94 -5.35 12.09
CA GLN A 58 -3.67 -6.03 10.84
C GLN A 58 -2.42 -6.89 10.97
N THR A 59 -2.36 -7.98 10.19
CA THR A 59 -1.11 -8.74 10.07
C THR A 59 -0.09 -7.93 9.28
N VAL A 60 1.19 -8.25 9.48
CA VAL A 60 2.29 -7.68 8.69
C VAL A 60 2.04 -7.85 7.20
N MET A 61 1.67 -9.05 6.77
CA MET A 61 1.35 -9.35 5.37
C MET A 61 0.20 -8.49 4.84
N ASN A 62 -0.93 -8.45 5.55
CA ASN A 62 -2.09 -7.67 5.13
C ASN A 62 -1.78 -6.18 5.08
N THR A 63 -0.90 -5.68 5.95
CA THR A 63 -0.51 -4.27 5.97
C THR A 63 0.22 -3.87 4.69
N VAL A 64 1.09 -4.74 4.16
CA VAL A 64 1.78 -4.55 2.89
C VAL A 64 0.81 -4.66 1.71
N LEU A 65 -0.01 -5.71 1.68
CA LEU A 65 -0.99 -5.90 0.60
C LEU A 65 -1.99 -4.75 0.50
N GLN A 66 -2.41 -4.18 1.64
CA GLN A 66 -3.30 -3.00 1.69
C GLN A 66 -2.73 -1.76 1.00
N GLY A 67 -1.42 -1.65 0.85
CA GLY A 67 -0.81 -0.53 0.14
C GLY A 67 -1.07 -0.56 -1.36
N TRP A 68 -1.44 -1.72 -1.90
CA TRP A 68 -2.09 -1.82 -3.20
C TRP A 68 -3.60 -1.91 -3.03
N GLU A 69 -4.23 -0.77 -2.75
CA GLU A 69 -5.65 -0.67 -2.38
C GLU A 69 -6.59 -1.46 -3.32
N ARG A 70 -6.43 -1.31 -4.64
CA ARG A 70 -7.30 -2.00 -5.60
C ARG A 70 -7.14 -3.52 -5.57
N LEU A 71 -5.90 -4.00 -5.54
CA LEU A 71 -5.62 -5.43 -5.43
C LEU A 71 -6.22 -6.01 -4.15
N TYR A 72 -6.00 -5.34 -3.01
CA TYR A 72 -6.52 -5.78 -1.72
C TYR A 72 -8.06 -5.79 -1.66
N GLN A 73 -8.71 -4.79 -2.27
CA GLN A 73 -10.18 -4.77 -2.42
C GLN A 73 -10.67 -5.98 -3.23
N VAL A 74 -10.05 -6.24 -4.39
CA VAL A 74 -10.41 -7.39 -5.23
C VAL A 74 -10.22 -8.70 -4.48
N MET A 75 -9.12 -8.88 -3.73
CA MET A 75 -8.91 -10.06 -2.87
C MET A 75 -10.04 -10.23 -1.85
N THR A 76 -10.34 -9.16 -1.12
CA THR A 76 -11.36 -9.18 -0.05
C THR A 76 -12.77 -9.45 -0.61
N GLU A 77 -13.11 -8.84 -1.75
CA GLU A 77 -14.39 -9.05 -2.42
C GLU A 77 -14.53 -10.49 -2.92
N LYS A 78 -13.46 -11.07 -3.49
CA LYS A 78 -13.45 -12.48 -3.93
C LYS A 78 -13.65 -13.42 -2.76
N ASP A 79 -12.89 -13.26 -1.68
CA ASP A 79 -13.01 -14.10 -0.49
C ASP A 79 -14.42 -14.01 0.11
N ALA A 80 -14.99 -12.80 0.19
CA ALA A 80 -16.35 -12.59 0.66
C ALA A 80 -17.41 -13.23 -0.26
N LEU A 81 -17.22 -13.18 -1.58
CA LEU A 81 -18.12 -13.83 -2.54
C LEU A 81 -18.09 -15.36 -2.37
N TYR A 82 -16.90 -15.96 -2.30
CA TYR A 82 -16.76 -17.41 -2.13
C TYR A 82 -17.23 -17.91 -0.76
N ALA A 83 -17.23 -17.06 0.27
CA ALA A 83 -17.73 -17.39 1.60
C ALA A 83 -19.27 -17.36 1.71
N LYS A 84 -20.00 -16.87 0.69
CA LYS A 84 -21.48 -16.80 0.73
C LYS A 84 -22.11 -18.21 0.75
N PRO A 85 -22.95 -18.54 1.74
CA PRO A 85 -23.65 -19.83 1.79
C PRO A 85 -24.66 -20.00 0.63
N ASP A 86 -25.19 -18.90 0.12
CA ASP A 86 -26.22 -18.79 -0.91
C ASP A 86 -25.67 -18.28 -2.25
N PHE A 87 -24.48 -18.77 -2.63
CA PHE A 87 -23.79 -18.36 -3.86
C PHE A 87 -24.68 -18.52 -5.11
N SER A 88 -24.97 -17.39 -5.78
CA SER A 88 -25.86 -17.32 -6.94
C SER A 88 -25.09 -17.28 -8.27
N GLU A 89 -25.79 -17.46 -9.40
CA GLU A 89 -25.18 -17.24 -10.73
C GLU A 89 -24.66 -15.80 -10.90
N ALA A 90 -25.33 -14.81 -10.30
CA ALA A 90 -24.88 -13.42 -10.33
C ALA A 90 -23.56 -13.24 -9.56
N ASP A 91 -23.39 -13.93 -8.42
CA ASP A 91 -22.12 -13.96 -7.68
C ASP A 91 -21.02 -14.64 -8.49
N GLY A 92 -21.36 -15.71 -9.23
CA GLY A 92 -20.46 -16.38 -10.18
C GLY A 92 -19.93 -15.45 -11.27
N ASN A 93 -20.81 -14.67 -11.89
CA ASN A 93 -20.42 -13.69 -12.91
C ASN A 93 -19.50 -12.61 -12.33
N LYS A 94 -19.84 -12.07 -11.15
CA LYS A 94 -19.01 -11.07 -10.48
C LYS A 94 -17.64 -11.63 -10.06
N ALA A 95 -17.61 -12.87 -9.56
CA ALA A 95 -16.36 -13.56 -9.23
C ALA A 95 -15.47 -13.69 -10.49
N ALA A 96 -16.03 -14.08 -11.63
CA ALA A 96 -15.28 -14.20 -12.88
C ALA A 96 -14.67 -12.86 -13.35
N GLU A 97 -15.40 -11.75 -13.23
CA GLU A 97 -14.87 -10.40 -13.51
C GLU A 97 -13.70 -10.05 -12.60
N LEU A 98 -13.87 -10.25 -11.28
CA LEU A 98 -12.82 -9.98 -10.29
C LEU A 98 -11.61 -10.90 -10.45
N GLU A 99 -11.78 -12.16 -10.87
CA GLU A 99 -10.68 -13.08 -11.19
C GLU A 99 -9.84 -12.56 -12.37
N GLY A 100 -10.49 -12.03 -13.41
CA GLY A 100 -9.82 -11.41 -14.54
C GLY A 100 -8.97 -10.21 -14.10
N GLU A 101 -9.58 -9.29 -13.34
CA GLU A 101 -8.88 -8.11 -12.83
C GLU A 101 -7.72 -8.48 -11.88
N PHE A 102 -7.94 -9.49 -11.02
CA PHE A 102 -6.90 -10.00 -10.12
C PHE A 102 -5.71 -10.57 -10.91
N ALA A 103 -5.96 -11.30 -12.00
CA ALA A 103 -4.91 -11.83 -12.86
C ALA A 103 -4.17 -10.71 -13.62
N GLU A 104 -4.87 -9.68 -14.09
CA GLU A 104 -4.24 -8.52 -14.75
C GLU A 104 -3.31 -7.73 -13.82
N MET A 105 -3.62 -7.70 -12.52
CA MET A 105 -2.77 -7.09 -11.49
C MET A 105 -1.67 -8.03 -10.96
N ASP A 106 -1.45 -9.19 -11.60
CA ASP A 106 -0.52 -10.23 -11.13
C ASP A 106 -0.77 -10.68 -9.68
N GLY A 107 -2.05 -10.69 -9.28
CA GLY A 107 -2.44 -10.90 -7.89
C GLY A 107 -2.03 -12.25 -7.31
N TRP A 108 -1.85 -13.27 -8.16
CA TRP A 108 -1.36 -14.59 -7.74
C TRP A 108 0.07 -14.56 -7.20
N ASN A 109 0.88 -13.59 -7.62
CA ASN A 109 2.24 -13.41 -7.11
C ASN A 109 2.29 -12.42 -5.93
N ALA A 110 1.22 -11.68 -5.66
CA ALA A 110 1.24 -10.56 -4.73
C ALA A 110 1.72 -10.92 -3.30
N GLU A 111 1.30 -12.06 -2.76
CA GLU A 111 1.75 -12.49 -1.43
C GLU A 111 3.24 -12.89 -1.44
N SER A 112 3.69 -13.56 -2.51
CA SER A 112 5.11 -13.89 -2.69
C SER A 112 5.96 -12.63 -2.83
N ASP A 113 5.51 -11.65 -3.61
CA ASP A 113 6.21 -10.39 -3.82
C ASP A 113 6.24 -9.54 -2.54
N ALA A 114 5.13 -9.47 -1.81
CA ALA A 114 5.06 -8.84 -0.50
C ALA A 114 6.01 -9.52 0.50
N SER A 115 6.05 -10.86 0.52
CA SER A 115 6.99 -11.64 1.34
C SER A 115 8.45 -11.34 0.99
N GLN A 116 8.79 -11.28 -0.30
CA GLN A 116 10.14 -10.94 -0.76
C GLN A 116 10.52 -9.51 -0.37
N LEU A 117 9.59 -8.55 -0.52
CA LEU A 117 9.79 -7.16 -0.13
C LEU A 117 10.06 -7.04 1.38
N LEU A 118 9.22 -7.65 2.22
CA LEU A 118 9.40 -7.69 3.68
C LEU A 118 10.76 -8.29 4.08
N ARG A 119 11.15 -9.39 3.46
CA ARG A 119 12.47 -10.02 3.69
C ARG A 119 13.62 -9.11 3.29
N SER A 120 13.49 -8.37 2.19
CA SER A 120 14.51 -7.39 1.76
C SER A 120 14.72 -6.25 2.78
N LEU A 121 13.70 -5.96 3.59
CA LEU A 121 13.75 -4.98 4.70
C LEU A 121 14.18 -5.60 6.04
N GLY A 122 14.45 -6.91 6.04
CA GLY A 122 14.88 -7.67 7.22
C GLY A 122 13.75 -8.13 8.13
N ILE A 123 12.51 -8.20 7.64
CA ILE A 123 11.39 -8.84 8.36
C ILE A 123 11.38 -10.33 8.01
N ALA A 124 11.40 -11.19 9.03
CA ALA A 124 11.43 -12.63 8.84
C ALA A 124 10.04 -13.18 8.47
N GLU A 125 10.00 -14.28 7.71
CA GLU A 125 8.75 -14.91 7.28
C GLU A 125 7.87 -15.37 8.46
N SER A 126 8.49 -15.73 9.59
CA SER A 126 7.78 -16.05 10.83
C SER A 126 7.00 -14.88 11.43
N GLU A 127 7.34 -13.64 11.06
CA GLU A 127 6.68 -12.42 11.52
C GLU A 127 5.51 -12.02 10.61
N HIS A 128 5.40 -12.57 9.39
CA HIS A 128 4.43 -12.10 8.38
C HIS A 128 2.96 -12.24 8.83
N GLN A 129 2.67 -13.24 9.66
CA GLN A 129 1.33 -13.50 10.19
C GLN A 129 1.10 -12.91 11.59
N LYS A 130 2.10 -12.27 12.19
CA LYS A 130 1.92 -11.55 13.45
C LYS A 130 1.15 -10.26 13.21
N LEU A 131 0.49 -9.78 14.27
CA LEU A 131 -0.13 -8.47 14.24
C LEU A 131 0.94 -7.38 14.25
N MET A 132 0.66 -6.28 13.58
CA MET A 132 1.49 -5.07 13.64
C MET A 132 1.65 -4.58 15.07
N ALA A 133 0.66 -4.77 15.95
CA ALA A 133 0.74 -4.40 17.37
C ALA A 133 1.91 -5.10 18.09
N ASP A 134 2.22 -6.34 17.69
CA ASP A 134 3.21 -7.20 18.35
C ASP A 134 4.65 -6.95 17.87
N LEU A 135 4.83 -6.14 16.82
CA LEU A 135 6.15 -5.81 16.29
C LEU A 135 6.83 -4.67 17.08
N PRO A 136 8.17 -4.72 17.21
CA PRO A 136 8.96 -3.57 17.65
C PRO A 136 8.72 -2.34 16.77
N GLU A 137 8.73 -1.14 17.34
CA GLU A 137 8.45 0.12 16.62
C GLU A 137 9.33 0.30 15.37
N GLY A 138 10.62 -0.01 15.47
CA GLY A 138 11.54 0.06 14.33
C GLY A 138 11.19 -0.92 13.19
N GLU A 139 10.55 -2.03 13.49
CA GLU A 139 10.06 -2.99 12.49
C GLU A 139 8.71 -2.55 11.89
N LYS A 140 7.82 -1.96 12.69
CA LYS A 140 6.58 -1.35 12.18
C LYS A 140 6.87 -0.34 11.08
N VAL A 141 7.88 0.54 11.27
CA VAL A 141 8.29 1.52 10.26
C VAL A 141 8.73 0.82 8.96
N LYS A 142 9.49 -0.27 9.04
CA LYS A 142 9.92 -1.04 7.86
C LYS A 142 8.74 -1.66 7.13
N VAL A 143 7.79 -2.25 7.85
CA VAL A 143 6.59 -2.83 7.24
C VAL A 143 5.78 -1.74 6.53
N LEU A 144 5.60 -0.58 7.16
CA LEU A 144 4.87 0.53 6.54
C LEU A 144 5.62 1.16 5.35
N LEU A 145 6.95 1.00 5.25
CA LEU A 145 7.71 1.37 4.04
C LEU A 145 7.52 0.37 2.89
N ALA A 146 7.13 -0.87 3.18
CA ALA A 146 6.79 -1.88 2.19
C ALA A 146 5.35 -1.76 1.67
N GLN A 147 4.52 -0.92 2.29
CA GLN A 147 3.13 -0.65 1.88
C GLN A 147 3.07 0.06 0.52
#